data_AF-A0A956M4A0-F1
#
_entry.id   AF-A0A956M4A0-F1
#
_cell.length_a   1.000
_cell.length_b   1.000
_cell.length_c   1.000
_cell.angle_alpha   90.00
_cell.angle_beta   90.00
_cell.angle_gamma   90.00
#
_symmetry.space_group_name_H-M   'P 1'
#
loop_
_entity.id
_entity.type
_entity.pdbx_description
1 polymer ?
#
loop_
_entity_poly.entity_id
_entity_poly.type
_entity_poly.pdbx_seq_one_letter_code
_entity_poly.pdbx_strand_id
1 'polypeptide(L)'
;FWTIMSPNGGGAPSGDLAAAINSKFGSFDEFKTKFAQAGATRFGSGWSWLVVKGDGSLDVYSTANQDSPYMQGDTPILGLDVWEHAYYLHYQNRRPDYISAFWNVVNWGQVAKNYAAAK
;
A
#
# COMPACT_ATOMS: atom_id res chain seq x y z
N PHE A 1 -6.09 6.98 -2.28
CA PHE A 1 -5.41 6.55 -3.52
C PHE A 1 -4.74 7.72 -4.24
N TRP A 2 -5.47 8.75 -4.67
CA TRP A 2 -4.88 9.84 -5.48
C TRP A 2 -3.72 10.60 -4.82
N THR A 3 -3.82 10.91 -3.52
CA THR A 3 -2.83 11.72 -2.80
C THR A 3 -1.50 11.00 -2.55
N ILE A 4 -1.53 9.66 -2.50
CA ILE A 4 -0.37 8.81 -2.24
C ILE A 4 0.37 8.42 -3.52
N MET A 5 0.02 9.02 -4.66
CA MET A 5 0.76 8.89 -5.92
C MET A 5 1.26 10.26 -6.38
N SER A 6 2.39 10.27 -7.10
CA SER A 6 3.03 11.48 -7.61
C SER A 6 3.75 11.19 -8.94
N PRO A 7 3.77 12.13 -9.91
CA PRO A 7 4.59 12.01 -11.11
C PRO A 7 6.10 11.94 -10.79
N ASN A 8 6.50 12.48 -9.64
CA ASN A 8 7.88 12.42 -9.11
C ASN A 8 7.98 11.45 -7.92
N GLY A 9 7.12 10.41 -7.92
CA GLY A 9 7.09 9.41 -6.87
C GLY A 9 8.16 8.33 -7.03
N GLY A 10 7.96 7.23 -6.29
CA GLY A 10 8.83 6.08 -6.28
C GLY A 10 10.04 6.22 -5.35
N GLY A 11 11.04 5.38 -5.57
CA GLY A 11 12.14 5.21 -4.62
C GLY A 11 11.70 4.50 -3.34
N ALA A 12 12.34 4.82 -2.22
CA ALA A 12 12.08 4.23 -0.91
C ALA A 12 11.62 5.29 0.09
N PRO A 13 10.83 4.92 1.12
CA PRO A 13 10.54 5.81 2.23
C PRO A 13 11.81 6.17 3.00
N SER A 14 11.75 7.26 3.75
CA SER A 14 12.83 7.71 4.65
C SER A 14 12.28 8.03 6.04
N GLY A 15 13.19 8.30 6.99
CA GLY A 15 12.83 8.72 8.35
C GLY A 15 12.03 7.67 9.12
N ASP A 16 11.13 8.14 9.99
CA ASP A 16 10.37 7.29 10.91
C ASP A 16 9.57 6.20 10.21
N LEU A 17 8.99 6.50 9.05
CA LEU A 17 8.24 5.50 8.27
C LEU A 17 9.16 4.37 7.79
N ALA A 18 10.36 4.70 7.30
CA ALA A 18 11.33 3.68 6.86
C ALA A 18 11.80 2.81 8.03
N ALA A 19 12.05 3.43 9.20
CA ALA A 19 12.42 2.70 10.41
C ALA A 19 11.29 1.75 10.87
N ALA A 20 10.04 2.22 10.87
CA ALA A 20 8.88 1.41 11.22
C ALA A 20 8.67 0.25 10.24
N ILE A 21 8.84 0.48 8.93
CA ILE A 21 8.77 -0.56 7.90
C ILE A 21 9.86 -1.60 8.13
N ASN A 22 11.11 -1.19 8.30
CA ASN A 22 12.22 -2.11 8.52
C ASN A 22 12.04 -2.90 9.84
N SER A 23 11.54 -2.26 10.89
CA SER A 23 11.26 -2.93 12.16
C SER A 23 10.14 -3.97 12.06
N LYS A 24 9.07 -3.69 11.30
CA LYS A 24 7.93 -4.61 11.18
C LYS A 24 8.18 -5.74 10.17
N PHE A 25 8.78 -5.41 9.03
CA PHE A 25 8.87 -6.31 7.88
C PHE A 25 10.28 -6.84 7.63
N GLY A 26 11.30 -6.35 8.35
CA GLY A 26 12.70 -6.71 8.18
C GLY A 26 13.43 -5.82 7.16
N SER A 27 12.78 -5.51 6.04
CA SER A 27 13.30 -4.58 5.04
C SER A 27 12.18 -3.97 4.20
N PHE A 28 12.51 -2.91 3.45
CA PHE A 28 11.60 -2.35 2.46
C PHE A 28 11.25 -3.34 1.34
N ASP A 29 12.19 -4.19 0.92
CA ASP A 29 11.93 -5.20 -0.11
C ASP A 29 10.99 -6.31 0.39
N GLU A 30 11.13 -6.75 1.64
CA GLU A 30 10.20 -7.69 2.27
C GLU A 30 8.80 -7.09 2.42
N PHE A 31 8.72 -5.80 2.77
CA PHE A 31 7.45 -5.06 2.76
C PHE A 31 6.82 -5.05 1.36
N LYS A 32 7.58 -4.72 0.30
CA LYS A 32 7.08 -4.73 -1.07
C LYS A 32 6.55 -6.11 -1.48
N THR A 33 7.27 -7.17 -1.12
CA THR A 33 6.86 -8.56 -1.36
C THR A 33 5.53 -8.88 -0.68
N LYS A 34 5.38 -8.57 0.60
CA LYS A 34 4.13 -8.78 1.35
C LYS A 34 2.96 -7.97 0.79
N PHE A 35 3.19 -6.69 0.48
CA PHE A 35 2.17 -5.81 -0.09
C PHE A 35 1.73 -6.26 -1.49
N ALA A 36 2.68 -6.69 -2.32
CA ALA A 36 2.39 -7.24 -3.64
C ALA A 36 1.61 -8.55 -3.54
N GLN A 37 1.99 -9.43 -2.61
CA GLN A 37 1.27 -10.68 -2.35
C GLN A 37 -0.18 -10.41 -1.93
N ALA A 38 -0.42 -9.46 -1.02
CA ALA A 38 -1.77 -9.10 -0.58
C ALA A 38 -2.67 -8.60 -1.73
N GLY A 39 -2.12 -7.84 -2.67
CA GLY A 39 -2.84 -7.38 -3.87
C GLY A 39 -3.02 -8.46 -4.94
N ALA A 40 -2.01 -9.32 -5.14
CA ALA A 40 -2.05 -10.39 -6.12
C ALA A 40 -3.02 -11.51 -5.72
N THR A 41 -3.10 -11.84 -4.44
CA THR A 41 -3.98 -12.92 -3.92
C THR A 41 -5.39 -12.45 -3.58
N ARG A 42 -5.69 -11.14 -3.67
CA ARG A 42 -7.06 -10.62 -3.58
C ARG A 42 -7.89 -11.12 -4.76
N PHE A 43 -8.66 -12.19 -4.55
CA PHE A 43 -9.57 -12.67 -5.58
C PHE A 43 -10.72 -11.67 -5.80
N GLY A 44 -11.04 -11.40 -7.07
CA GLY A 44 -12.01 -10.38 -7.45
C GLY A 44 -11.53 -8.95 -7.22
N SER A 45 -12.49 -8.07 -6.88
CA SER A 45 -12.28 -6.65 -6.62
C SER A 45 -11.83 -6.38 -5.18
N GLY A 46 -10.97 -5.38 -5.00
CA GLY A 46 -10.52 -4.99 -3.66
C GLY A 46 -9.28 -4.11 -3.66
N TRP A 47 -8.60 -4.10 -2.53
CA TRP A 47 -7.47 -3.23 -2.25
C TRP A 47 -6.36 -3.95 -1.49
N SER A 48 -5.11 -3.56 -1.69
CA SER A 48 -3.97 -3.90 -0.82
C SER A 48 -3.60 -2.69 0.03
N TRP A 49 -3.33 -2.88 1.33
CA TRP A 49 -3.10 -1.79 2.28
C TRP A 49 -1.81 -1.96 3.07
N LEU A 50 -1.17 -0.84 3.39
CA LEU A 50 -0.31 -0.69 4.55
C LEU A 50 -1.09 0.17 5.55
N VAL A 51 -1.21 -0.32 6.78
CA VAL A 51 -2.01 0.31 7.82
C VAL A 51 -1.20 0.53 9.09
N VAL A 52 -1.66 1.47 9.92
CA VAL A 52 -1.27 1.62 11.32
C VAL A 52 -2.39 1.04 12.17
N LYS A 53 -2.07 0.08 13.04
CA LYS A 53 -3.01 -0.53 13.98
C LYS A 53 -3.21 0.35 15.21
N GLY A 54 -4.22 0.04 16.02
CA GLY A 54 -4.50 0.79 17.26
C GLY A 54 -3.37 0.82 18.29
N ASP A 55 -2.38 -0.08 18.18
CA ASP A 55 -1.15 -0.09 19.01
C ASP A 55 0.03 0.69 18.37
N GLY A 56 -0.21 1.36 17.25
CA GLY A 56 0.81 2.09 16.49
C GLY A 56 1.70 1.22 15.59
N SER A 57 1.53 -0.11 15.61
CA SER A 57 2.30 -1.02 14.76
C SER A 57 1.83 -0.99 13.30
N LEU A 58 2.73 -1.31 12.38
CA LEU A 58 2.38 -1.45 10.96
C LEU A 58 1.83 -2.85 10.66
N ASP A 59 0.95 -2.96 9.66
CA ASP A 59 0.50 -4.24 9.11
C ASP A 59 0.16 -4.13 7.62
N VAL A 60 0.13 -5.28 6.94
CA VAL A 60 -0.22 -5.39 5.52
C VAL A 60 -1.30 -6.44 5.33
N TYR A 61 -2.41 -6.05 4.71
CA TYR A 61 -3.48 -6.96 4.31
C TYR A 61 -4.31 -6.39 3.16
N SER A 62 -5.23 -7.20 2.63
CA SER A 62 -6.17 -6.79 1.59
C SER A 62 -7.60 -6.81 2.08
N THR A 63 -8.44 -5.93 1.53
CA THR A 63 -9.89 -5.92 1.77
C THR A 63 -10.64 -6.21 0.48
N ALA A 64 -11.85 -6.75 0.60
CA ALA A 64 -12.72 -7.01 -0.54
C ALA A 64 -13.49 -5.74 -0.93
N ASN A 65 -13.80 -5.59 -2.22
CA ASN A 65 -14.64 -4.50 -2.73
C ASN A 65 -14.18 -3.11 -2.26
N GLN A 66 -15.00 -2.40 -1.48
CA GLN A 66 -14.69 -1.10 -0.90
C GLN A 66 -14.60 -1.13 0.63
N ASP A 67 -14.50 -2.33 1.22
CA ASP A 67 -14.28 -2.47 2.65
C ASP A 67 -12.98 -1.75 3.01
N SER A 68 -13.03 -0.98 4.09
CA SER A 68 -11.92 -0.12 4.50
C SER A 68 -11.27 -0.64 5.79
N PRO A 69 -9.93 -0.55 5.93
CA PRO A 69 -9.24 -0.77 7.20
C PRO A 69 -9.86 -0.04 8.40
N TYR A 70 -10.47 1.12 8.18
CA TYR A 70 -11.18 1.86 9.24
C TYR A 70 -12.31 1.05 9.89
N MET A 71 -12.92 0.10 9.16
CA MET A 71 -13.95 -0.80 9.72
C MET A 71 -13.37 -1.77 10.76
N GLN A 72 -12.05 -1.99 10.75
CA GLN A 72 -11.32 -2.82 11.70
C GLN A 72 -10.62 -1.98 12.80
N GLY A 73 -10.80 -0.66 12.79
CA GLY A 73 -10.11 0.27 13.69
C GLY A 73 -8.66 0.59 13.29
N ASP A 74 -8.21 0.14 12.12
CA ASP A 74 -6.88 0.44 11.60
C ASP A 74 -6.91 1.69 10.70
N THR A 75 -5.80 2.42 10.64
CA THR A 75 -5.66 3.62 9.80
C THR A 75 -4.83 3.32 8.54
N PRO A 76 -5.40 3.35 7.32
CA PRO A 76 -4.65 3.13 6.09
C PRO A 76 -3.75 4.31 5.73
N ILE A 77 -2.47 4.03 5.47
CA ILE A 77 -1.46 5.06 5.13
C ILE A 77 -0.97 4.95 3.68
N LEU A 78 -1.04 3.76 3.09
CA LEU A 78 -0.81 3.46 1.68
C LEU A 78 -1.85 2.42 1.22
N GLY A 79 -2.39 2.57 0.01
CA GLY A 79 -3.36 1.65 -0.55
C GLY A 79 -3.24 1.53 -2.06
N LEU A 80 -3.40 0.32 -2.59
CA LEU A 80 -3.40 0.04 -4.01
C LEU A 80 -4.76 -0.52 -4.42
N ASP A 81 -5.44 0.18 -5.34
CA ASP A 81 -6.67 -0.30 -5.97
C ASP A 81 -6.33 -1.48 -6.89
N VAL A 82 -6.89 -2.67 -6.63
CA VAL A 82 -6.74 -3.86 -7.47
C VAL A 82 -8.06 -4.28 -8.14
N TRP A 83 -9.04 -3.38 -8.19
CA TRP A 83 -10.17 -3.51 -9.12
C TRP A 83 -9.66 -3.47 -10.56
N GLU A 84 -10.26 -4.26 -11.45
CA GLU A 84 -9.80 -4.35 -12.84
C GLU A 84 -9.84 -2.98 -13.54
N HIS A 85 -10.81 -2.12 -13.24
CA HIS A 85 -10.88 -0.76 -13.82
C HIS A 85 -9.62 0.08 -13.57
N ALA A 86 -8.84 -0.23 -12.51
CA ALA A 86 -7.64 0.53 -12.16
C ALA A 86 -6.47 0.24 -13.11
N TYR A 87 -6.46 -0.91 -13.80
CA TYR A 87 -5.31 -1.35 -14.58
C TYR A 87 -5.63 -1.96 -15.95
N TYR A 88 -6.88 -2.36 -16.22
CA TYR A 88 -7.19 -3.23 -17.36
C TYR A 88 -6.83 -2.61 -18.72
N LEU A 89 -7.02 -1.30 -18.90
CA LEU A 89 -6.73 -0.63 -20.17
C LEU A 89 -5.25 -0.72 -20.57
N HIS A 90 -4.33 -0.77 -19.60
CA HIS A 90 -2.89 -0.82 -19.89
C HIS A 90 -2.28 -2.22 -19.65
N TYR A 91 -2.75 -2.93 -18.63
CA TYR A 91 -2.16 -4.19 -18.18
C TYR A 91 -3.02 -5.43 -18.48
N GLN A 92 -4.29 -5.26 -18.84
CA GLN A 92 -5.24 -6.37 -19.03
C GLN A 92 -5.24 -7.32 -17.83
N ASN A 93 -5.00 -8.62 -18.01
CA ASN A 93 -4.93 -9.60 -16.93
C ASN A 93 -3.61 -9.57 -16.13
N ARG A 94 -2.64 -8.74 -16.51
CA ARG A 94 -1.31 -8.66 -15.87
C ARG A 94 -1.33 -7.77 -14.63
N ARG A 95 -2.17 -8.10 -13.66
CA ARG A 95 -2.20 -7.43 -12.34
C ARG A 95 -0.81 -7.37 -11.67
N PRO A 96 0.05 -8.41 -11.71
CA PRO A 96 1.39 -8.34 -11.13
C PRO A 96 2.27 -7.23 -11.72
N ASP A 97 2.15 -6.94 -13.02
CA ASP A 97 2.90 -5.88 -13.68
C ASP A 97 2.44 -4.50 -13.20
N TYR A 98 1.12 -4.31 -13.05
CA TYR A 98 0.54 -3.10 -12.49
C TYR A 98 0.98 -2.86 -11.03
N ILE A 99 0.94 -3.91 -10.19
CA ILE A 99 1.43 -3.85 -8.80
C ILE A 99 2.92 -3.47 -8.78
N SER A 100 3.71 -4.01 -9.70
CA SER A 100 5.13 -3.70 -9.81
C SER A 100 5.36 -2.24 -10.23
N ALA A 101 4.58 -1.74 -11.19
CA ALA A 101 4.64 -0.37 -11.68
C ALA A 101 4.18 0.67 -10.65
N PHE A 102 3.24 0.31 -9.77
CA PHE A 102 2.76 1.20 -8.70
C PHE A 102 3.90 1.75 -7.84
N TRP A 103 4.93 0.94 -7.58
CA TRP A 103 6.10 1.36 -6.80
C TRP A 103 6.88 2.51 -7.41
N ASN A 104 6.75 2.78 -8.71
CA ASN A 104 7.41 3.90 -9.38
C ASN A 104 6.72 5.24 -9.14
N VAL A 105 5.49 5.24 -8.64
CA VAL A 105 4.68 6.45 -8.49
C VAL A 105 4.26 6.73 -7.05
N VAL A 106 4.65 5.89 -6.07
CA VAL A 106 4.30 6.11 -4.66
C VAL A 106 4.87 7.44 -4.15
N ASN A 107 4.00 8.27 -3.59
CA ASN A 107 4.37 9.51 -2.93
C ASN A 107 4.72 9.25 -1.46
N TRP A 108 5.96 8.86 -1.19
CA TRP A 108 6.43 8.56 0.17
C TRP A 108 6.31 9.73 1.14
N GLY A 109 6.41 10.98 0.67
CA GLY A 109 6.19 12.16 1.49
C GLY A 109 4.76 12.23 2.03
N GLN A 110 3.76 11.91 1.20
CA GLN A 110 2.37 11.84 1.67
C GLN A 110 2.13 10.63 2.58
N VAL A 111 2.70 9.46 2.26
CA VAL A 111 2.56 8.26 3.12
C VAL A 111 3.17 8.52 4.50
N ALA A 112 4.32 9.20 4.57
CA ALA A 112 4.94 9.59 5.84
C ALA A 112 4.07 10.57 6.65
N LYS A 113 3.42 11.53 6.00
CA LYS A 113 2.44 12.42 6.67
C LYS A 113 1.25 11.64 7.22
N ASN A 114 0.72 10.70 6.46
CA ASN A 114 -0.38 9.83 6.92
C ASN A 114 0.06 8.99 8.13
N TYR A 115 1.27 8.42 8.07
CA TYR A 115 1.86 7.66 9.18
C TYR A 115 2.01 8.51 10.45
N ALA A 116 2.57 9.71 10.33
CA ALA A 116 2.74 10.62 11.46
C ALA A 116 1.42 11.08 12.08
N ALA A 117 0.36 11.23 11.28
CA ALA A 117 -0.97 11.61 11.77
C ALA A 117 -1.76 10.44 12.39
N ALA A 118 -1.39 9.20 12.07
CA ALA A 118 -2.05 7.99 12.53
C ALA A 118 -1.41 7.39 13.81
N LYS A 119 -0.21 7.84 14.16
CA LYS A 119 0.51 7.46 15.38
C LYS A 119 0.00 8.26 16.58
#